data_AF-A0AAJ3B0K8-F1
#
_entry.id   AF-A0AAJ3B0K8-F1
#
_cell.length_a   1.000
_cell.length_b   1.000
_cell.length_c   1.000
_cell.angle_alpha   90.00
_cell.angle_beta   90.00
_cell.angle_gamma   90.00
#
_symmetry.space_group_name_H-M   'P 1'
#
loop_
_entity.id
_entity.type
_entity.pdbx_description
1 polymer ?
#
loop_
_entity_poly.entity_id
_entity_poly.type
_entity_poly.pdbx_seq_one_letter_code
_entity_poly.pdbx_strand_id
1 'polypeptide(L)'
;MFEKLQQAFWKALTPDLVAETPNAEPAADAMLAPAVLSALGGATNLKSQQRVALTRIRVQLQDPTLVDEMGLKAAGITAVMILTGGVVHLITGLS
;
A
#
# COMPACT_ATOMS: atom_id res chain seq x y z
N MET A 1 22.55 10.41 -33.28
CA MET A 1 23.14 9.05 -33.33
C MET A 1 23.18 8.42 -31.94
N PHE A 2 23.63 9.16 -30.92
CA PHE A 2 23.71 8.74 -29.50
C PHE A 2 22.37 8.25 -28.91
N GLU A 3 21.27 8.97 -29.16
CA GLU A 3 19.90 8.62 -28.69
C GLU A 3 19.47 7.19 -29.05
N LYS A 4 19.77 6.75 -30.30
CA LYS A 4 19.41 5.39 -30.77
C LYS A 4 20.22 4.31 -30.06
N LEU A 5 21.48 4.61 -29.72
CA LEU A 5 22.35 3.69 -29.00
C LEU A 5 21.91 3.57 -27.54
N GLN A 6 21.56 4.69 -26.90
CA GLN A 6 21.01 4.71 -25.55
C GLN A 6 19.69 3.93 -25.48
N GLN A 7 18.77 4.13 -26.43
CA GLN A 7 17.50 3.42 -26.47
C GLN A 7 17.67 1.90 -26.70
N ALA A 8 18.59 1.50 -27.58
CA ALA A 8 18.92 0.09 -27.80
C ALA A 8 19.57 -0.54 -26.56
N PHE A 9 20.43 0.20 -25.87
CA PHE A 9 21.07 -0.21 -24.63
C PHE A 9 20.05 -0.43 -23.50
N TRP A 10 19.13 0.53 -23.30
CA TRP A 10 18.05 0.37 -22.31
C TRP A 10 17.17 -0.85 -22.62
N LYS A 11 16.80 -1.06 -23.89
CA LYS A 11 16.01 -2.23 -24.31
C LYS A 11 16.74 -3.56 -24.11
N ALA A 12 18.06 -3.58 -24.29
CA ALA A 12 18.89 -4.77 -24.09
C ALA A 12 19.16 -5.08 -22.60
N LEU A 13 19.19 -4.06 -21.73
CA LEU A 13 19.36 -4.25 -20.29
C LEU A 13 18.08 -4.76 -19.61
N THR A 14 16.92 -4.48 -20.20
CA THR A 14 15.63 -4.83 -19.62
C THR A 14 14.74 -5.56 -20.62
N PRO A 15 15.17 -6.70 -21.18
CA PRO A 15 14.37 -7.44 -22.15
C PRO A 15 13.07 -8.00 -21.53
N ASP A 16 13.03 -8.10 -20.20
CA ASP A 16 11.91 -8.57 -19.38
C ASP A 16 11.16 -7.43 -18.66
N LEU A 17 11.33 -6.17 -19.08
CA LEU A 17 10.52 -5.07 -18.55
C LEU A 17 9.11 -5.16 -19.12
N VAL A 18 8.32 -6.10 -18.59
CA VAL A 18 6.87 -6.06 -18.71
C VAL A 18 6.45 -4.78 -17.99
N ALA A 19 5.90 -3.83 -18.73
CA ALA A 19 5.21 -2.71 -18.11
C ALA A 19 4.21 -3.31 -17.12
N GLU A 20 4.35 -2.97 -15.83
CA GLU A 20 3.37 -3.32 -14.81
C GLU A 20 2.06 -2.65 -15.22
N THR A 21 1.28 -3.37 -16.03
CA THR A 21 -0.11 -3.01 -16.26
C THR A 21 -0.72 -3.01 -14.87
N PRO A 22 -1.43 -1.96 -14.41
CA PRO A 22 -2.09 -1.95 -13.12
C PRO A 22 -3.30 -2.89 -13.18
N ASN A 23 -3.00 -4.18 -13.29
CA ASN A 23 -3.94 -5.29 -13.26
C ASN A 23 -3.28 -6.46 -12.54
N ALA A 24 -2.80 -6.19 -11.33
CA ALA A 24 -2.80 -7.23 -10.31
C ALA A 24 -4.20 -7.21 -9.71
N GLU A 25 -5.05 -8.16 -10.12
CA GLU A 25 -6.22 -8.52 -9.32
C GLU A 25 -5.71 -8.78 -7.89
N PRO A 26 -6.19 -8.05 -6.87
CA PRO A 26 -5.71 -8.26 -5.53
C PRO A 26 -6.11 -9.68 -5.13
N ALA A 27 -5.09 -10.51 -4.88
CA ALA A 27 -5.23 -11.76 -4.16
C ALA A 27 -6.06 -11.47 -2.91
N ALA A 28 -7.25 -12.08 -2.85
CA ALA A 28 -8.27 -11.98 -1.81
C ALA A 28 -7.94 -10.93 -0.74
N ASP A 29 -8.52 -9.73 -0.87
CA ASP A 29 -8.43 -8.66 0.11
C ASP A 29 -8.66 -9.23 1.52
N ALA A 30 -7.56 -9.52 2.23
CA ALA A 30 -7.63 -9.93 3.61
C ALA A 30 -8.26 -8.76 4.34
N MET A 31 -9.49 -8.94 4.81
CA MET A 31 -10.19 -7.90 5.55
C MET A 31 -9.31 -7.50 6.74
N LEU A 32 -9.13 -6.20 6.94
CA LEU A 32 -8.43 -5.71 8.12
C LEU A 32 -9.08 -6.26 9.37
N ALA A 33 -8.25 -6.65 10.34
CA ALA A 33 -8.74 -7.09 11.64
C ALA A 33 -9.64 -6.00 12.26
N PRO A 34 -10.74 -6.34 12.96
CA PRO A 34 -11.69 -5.35 13.49
C PRO A 34 -11.03 -4.27 14.36
N ALA A 35 -10.01 -4.63 15.15
CA ALA A 35 -9.26 -3.69 15.96
C ALA A 35 -8.48 -2.67 15.12
N VAL A 36 -7.88 -3.11 14.01
CA VAL A 36 -7.20 -2.23 13.05
C VAL A 36 -8.21 -1.29 12.39
N LEU A 37 -9.35 -1.81 11.94
CA LEU A 37 -10.39 -0.99 11.32
C LEU A 37 -10.97 0.05 12.29
N SER A 38 -11.18 -0.32 13.55
CA SER A 38 -11.62 0.62 14.59
C SER A 38 -10.57 1.72 14.83
N ALA A 39 -9.29 1.37 14.91
CA ALA A 39 -8.19 2.32 15.11
C ALA A 39 -7.96 3.22 13.88
N LEU A 40 -8.43 2.83 12.69
CA LEU A 40 -8.47 3.69 11.51
C LEU A 40 -9.67 4.66 11.50
N GLY A 41 -10.48 4.73 12.56
CA GLY A 41 -11.70 5.55 12.60
C GLY A 41 -12.95 4.83 12.09
N GLY A 42 -12.90 3.50 11.94
CA GLY A 42 -14.04 2.67 11.59
C GLY A 42 -14.25 2.46 10.09
N ALA A 43 -15.21 1.59 9.75
CA ALA A 43 -15.48 1.17 8.37
C ALA A 43 -15.89 2.32 7.45
N THR A 44 -16.61 3.31 7.97
CA THR A 44 -17.04 4.50 7.21
C THR A 44 -15.88 5.42 6.86
N ASN A 45 -14.75 5.32 7.56
CA ASN A 45 -13.55 6.10 7.25
C ASN A 45 -12.67 5.44 6.17
N LEU A 46 -12.83 4.14 5.91
CA LEU A 46 -12.01 3.39 4.95
C LEU A 46 -12.62 3.47 3.54
N LYS A 47 -11.91 4.11 2.61
CA LYS A 47 -12.31 4.18 1.18
C LYS A 47 -11.81 2.98 0.39
N SER A 48 -10.58 2.55 0.62
CA SER A 48 -10.00 1.36 -0.01
C SER A 48 -8.86 0.82 0.82
N GLN A 49 -8.55 -0.45 0.60
CA GLN A 49 -7.36 -1.12 1.10
C GLN A 49 -6.69 -1.88 -0.04
N GLN A 50 -5.38 -2.02 0.01
CA GLN A 50 -4.62 -2.79 -0.95
C GLN A 50 -3.35 -3.32 -0.28
N ARG A 51 -3.09 -4.62 -0.38
CA ARG A 51 -1.77 -5.15 -0.04
C ARG A 51 -0.80 -4.80 -1.16
N VAL A 52 0.16 -3.92 -0.87
CA VAL A 52 1.12 -3.38 -1.85
C VAL A 52 2.52 -3.95 -1.68
N ALA A 53 2.76 -4.70 -0.61
CA ALA A 53 3.97 -5.50 -0.40
C ALA A 53 3.69 -6.64 0.60
N LEU A 54 4.68 -7.53 0.80
CA LEU A 54 4.57 -8.67 1.73
C LEU A 54 4.10 -8.27 3.13
N THR A 55 4.59 -7.14 3.64
CA THR A 55 4.28 -6.66 5.00
C THR A 55 3.55 -5.31 4.99
N ARG A 56 3.09 -4.83 3.83
CA ARG A 56 2.55 -3.48 3.69
C ARG A 56 1.13 -3.50 3.11
N ILE A 57 0.22 -2.92 3.87
CA ILE A 57 -1.12 -2.59 3.42
C ILE A 57 -1.20 -1.08 3.26
N ARG A 58 -1.61 -0.62 2.08
CA ARG A 58 -1.97 0.77 1.83
C ARG A 58 -3.48 0.90 1.98
N VAL A 59 -3.91 1.84 2.79
CA VAL A 59 -5.32 2.22 2.90
C VAL A 59 -5.51 3.65 2.44
N GLN A 60 -6.68 3.92 1.90
CA GLN A 60 -7.16 5.26 1.59
C GLN A 60 -8.27 5.59 2.58
N LEU A 61 -8.14 6.71 3.29
CA LEU A 61 -9.11 7.15 4.29
C LEU A 61 -9.91 8.37 3.81
N GLN A 62 -11.10 8.56 4.39
CA GLN A 62 -11.89 9.78 4.25
C GLN A 62 -11.28 10.92 5.08
N ASP A 63 -10.91 10.64 6.33
CA ASP A 63 -10.30 11.56 7.26
C ASP A 63 -9.12 10.89 8.00
N PRO A 64 -7.86 11.19 7.63
CA PRO A 64 -6.69 10.61 8.29
C PRO A 64 -6.46 11.14 9.72
N THR A 65 -7.17 12.17 10.17
CA THR A 65 -7.03 12.71 11.54
C THR A 65 -7.67 11.81 12.60
N LEU A 66 -8.53 10.88 12.19
CA LEU A 66 -9.18 9.89 13.06
C LEU A 66 -8.31 8.67 13.37
N VAL A 67 -7.08 8.61 12.83
CA VAL A 67 -6.17 7.49 13.05
C VAL A 67 -5.65 7.48 14.48
N ASP A 68 -5.94 6.40 15.21
CA ASP A 68 -5.34 6.10 16.51
C ASP A 68 -4.08 5.23 16.32
N GLU A 69 -2.92 5.87 16.24
CA GLU A 69 -1.63 5.16 16.07
C GLU A 69 -1.31 4.22 17.25
N MET A 70 -1.73 4.56 18.47
CA MET A 70 -1.53 3.69 19.64
C MET A 70 -2.41 2.45 19.54
N GLY A 71 -3.68 2.62 19.17
CA GLY A 71 -4.61 1.53 18.88
C GLY A 71 -4.11 0.62 17.76
N LEU A 72 -3.56 1.19 16.68
CA LEU A 72 -2.96 0.43 15.58
C LEU A 72 -1.78 -0.41 16.07
N LYS A 73 -0.88 0.16 16.89
CA LYS A 73 0.24 -0.57 17.48
C LYS A 73 -0.23 -1.72 18.38
N ALA A 74 -1.23 -1.48 19.22
CA ALA A 74 -1.83 -2.51 20.08
C ALA A 74 -2.52 -3.62 19.26
N ALA A 75 -3.06 -3.28 18.09
CA ALA A 75 -3.65 -4.21 17.14
C ALA A 75 -2.62 -4.98 16.27
N GLY A 76 -1.32 -4.80 16.53
CA GLY A 76 -0.24 -5.53 15.85
C GLY A 76 0.38 -4.81 14.65
N ILE A 77 -0.01 -3.56 14.36
CA ILE A 77 0.65 -2.77 13.32
C ILE A 77 2.02 -2.32 13.84
N THR A 78 3.08 -2.72 13.15
CA THR A 78 4.47 -2.44 13.52
C THR A 78 4.83 -0.97 13.30
N ALA A 79 4.34 -0.37 12.21
CA ALA A 79 4.59 1.01 11.86
C ALA A 79 3.46 1.59 11.01
N VAL A 80 3.24 2.89 11.16
CA VAL A 80 2.23 3.67 10.44
C VAL A 80 2.94 4.82 9.73
N MET A 81 2.57 5.07 8.48
CA MET A 81 3.02 6.24 7.73
C MET A 81 1.81 6.90 7.08
N ILE A 82 1.49 8.11 7.52
CA ILE A 82 0.41 8.92 6.98
C ILE A 82 1.00 9.83 5.88
N LEU A 83 0.41 9.77 4.69
CA LEU A 83 0.79 10.59 3.54
C LEU A 83 -0.33 11.59 3.21
N THR A 84 0.03 12.60 2.42
CA THR A 84 -0.94 13.56 1.88
C THR A 84 -2.05 12.88 1.11
N GLY A 85 -3.25 13.47 1.11
CA GLY A 85 -4.39 12.94 0.37
C GLY A 85 -5.09 11.77 1.04
N GLY A 86 -4.81 11.47 2.32
CA GLY A 86 -5.51 10.45 3.10
C GLY A 86 -4.99 9.03 2.88
N VAL A 87 -3.82 8.88 2.27
CA VAL A 87 -3.15 7.58 2.12
C VAL A 87 -2.43 7.24 3.41
N VAL A 88 -2.62 6.04 3.93
CA VAL A 88 -1.91 5.52 5.10
C VAL A 88 -1.28 4.18 4.76
N HIS A 89 0.01 4.02 5.05
CA HIS A 89 0.69 2.74 4.97
C HIS A 89 0.77 2.10 6.35
N LEU A 90 0.31 0.86 6.43
CA LEU A 90 0.38 0.01 7.62
C LEU A 90 1.42 -1.09 7.38
N ILE A 91 2.35 -1.24 8.31
CA ILE A 91 3.31 -2.36 8.30
C ILE A 91 2.80 -3.44 9.25
N THR A 92 2.45 -4.61 8.72
CA THR A 92 1.79 -5.69 9.48
C THR A 92 2.72 -6.83 9.90
N GLY A 93 3.98 -6.82 9.44
CA GLY A 93 4.89 -7.97 9.59
C GLY A 93 4.55 -9.14 8.66
N LEU A 94 5.31 -10.23 8.77
CA LEU A 94 5.02 -11.51 8.13
C LEU A 94 4.19 -12.34 9.12
N SER A 95 2.95 -12.63 8.75
CA SER A 95 1.95 -13.34 9.55
C SER A 95 1.39 -14.50 8.74
#